data_AF-A0A3D8LAL0-F1
#
_entry.id   AF-A0A3D8LAL0-F1
#
_cell.length_a   1.000
_cell.length_b   1.000
_cell.length_c   1.000
_cell.angle_alpha   90.00
_cell.angle_beta   90.00
_cell.angle_gamma   90.00
#
_symmetry.space_group_name_H-M   'P 1'
#
loop_
_entity.id
_entity.type
_entity.pdbx_description
1 polymer ?
#
loop_
_entity_poly.entity_id
_entity_poly.type
_entity_poly.pdbx_seq_one_letter_code
_entity_poly.pdbx_strand_id
1 'polypeptide(L)' 'MVAPEEKKMKTCPNCGEIVPVKTKVCPNCGQILGGRNKYKQNWFKELTPTEIFLIILGSIMLGVFLVAL' A
#
# COMPACT_ATOMS: atom_id res chain seq x y z
N MET A 1 -34.96 14.21 -2.24
CA MET A 1 -35.03 13.12 -1.24
C MET A 1 -33.71 12.35 -1.28
N VAL A 2 -33.00 12.18 -0.16
CA VAL A 2 -31.77 11.36 -0.12
C VAL A 2 -32.22 9.90 0.02
N ALA A 3 -31.89 9.08 -0.98
CA ALA A 3 -32.17 7.65 -0.99
C ALA A 3 -31.55 6.97 0.26
N PRO A 4 -32.20 5.95 0.83
CA PRO A 4 -31.71 5.28 2.04
C PRO A 4 -30.36 4.64 1.73
N GLU A 5 -29.30 5.31 2.18
CA GLU A 5 -27.94 4.83 2.04
C GLU A 5 -27.81 3.58 2.90
N GLU A 6 -27.80 2.43 2.24
CA GLU A 6 -27.45 1.13 2.80
C GLU A 6 -26.18 1.34 3.63
N LYS A 7 -26.32 1.37 4.97
CA LYS A 7 -25.22 1.72 5.88
C LYS A 7 -24.22 0.56 5.89
N LYS A 8 -23.40 0.51 4.85
CA LYS A 8 -22.30 -0.44 4.75
C LYS A 8 -21.35 -0.13 5.90
N MET A 9 -21.21 -1.09 6.81
CA MET A 9 -20.30 -1.02 7.93
C MET A 9 -18.98 -1.72 7.55
N LYS A 10 -17.88 -1.27 8.14
CA LYS A 10 -16.56 -1.87 8.01
C LYS A 10 -15.93 -1.98 9.39
N THR A 11 -15.14 -3.02 9.59
CA THR A 11 -14.35 -3.19 10.81
C THR A 11 -13.06 -2.37 10.69
N CYS A 12 -12.72 -1.62 11.74
CA CYS A 12 -11.47 -0.90 11.83
C CYS A 12 -10.31 -1.90 11.93
N PRO A 13 -9.32 -1.89 11.00
CA PRO A 13 -8.21 -2.84 11.03
C PRO A 13 -7.22 -2.60 12.17
N ASN A 14 -7.36 -1.48 12.90
CA ASN A 14 -6.46 -1.14 14.00
C ASN A 14 -7.00 -1.57 15.38
N CYS A 15 -8.29 -1.35 15.66
CA CYS A 15 -8.89 -1.67 16.97
C CYS A 15 -10.03 -2.69 16.91
N GLY A 16 -10.51 -3.09 15.73
CA GLY A 16 -11.62 -4.02 15.57
C GLY A 16 -13.03 -3.39 15.69
N GLU A 17 -13.13 -2.07 15.89
CA GLU A 17 -14.42 -1.38 16.01
C GLU A 17 -15.23 -1.39 14.71
N ILE A 18 -16.54 -1.56 14.80
CA ILE A 18 -17.43 -1.54 13.63
C ILE A 18 -17.83 -0.09 13.36
N VAL A 19 -17.38 0.45 12.23
CA VAL A 19 -17.62 1.85 11.85
C VAL A 19 -18.26 1.94 10.47
N PRO A 20 -19.00 3.02 10.15
CA PRO A 20 -19.55 3.19 8.81
C PRO A 20 -18.44 3.30 7.76
N VAL A 21 -18.68 2.79 6.55
CA VAL A 21 -17.69 2.81 5.45
C VAL A 21 -17.26 4.24 5.11
N LYS A 22 -18.15 5.21 5.27
CA LYS A 22 -17.90 6.65 5.03
C LYS A 22 -17.02 7.31 6.10
N THR A 23 -16.74 6.64 7.21
CA THR A 23 -15.89 7.16 8.28
C THR A 23 -14.45 7.28 7.79
N LYS A 24 -13.93 8.52 7.83
CA LYS A 24 -12.54 8.87 7.50
C LYS A 24 -11.57 8.60 8.65
N VAL A 25 -12.02 8.76 9.90
CA VAL A 25 -11.22 8.56 11.11
C VAL A 25 -12.02 7.74 12.11
N CYS A 26 -11.45 6.65 12.61
CA CYS A 26 -12.09 5.79 13.59
C CYS A 26 -12.31 6.59 14.91
N PRO A 27 -13.55 6.71 15.40
CA PRO A 27 -13.82 7.43 16.65
C PRO A 27 -13.33 6.69 17.90
N ASN A 28 -13.06 5.39 17.79
CA ASN A 28 -12.60 4.55 18.90
C ASN A 28 -11.07 4.69 19.11
N CYS A 29 -10.27 4.58 18.04
CA CYS A 29 -8.80 4.59 18.16
C CYS A 29 -8.08 5.77 17.46
N GLY A 30 -8.80 6.59 16.69
CA GLY A 30 -8.20 7.69 15.93
C GLY A 30 -7.53 7.29 14.60
N GLN A 31 -7.56 6.02 14.20
CA GLN A 31 -6.99 5.56 12.93
C GLN A 31 -7.68 6.19 11.72
N ILE A 32 -6.89 6.68 10.75
CA ILE A 32 -7.41 7.21 9.49
C ILE A 32 -7.77 6.05 8.55
N LEU A 33 -9.07 5.88 8.25
CA LEU A 33 -9.67 4.77 7.48
C LEU A 33 -9.90 5.07 6.00
N GLY A 34 -9.09 5.98 5.45
CA GLY A 34 -9.14 6.41 4.06
C GLY A 34 -7.85 7.07 3.56
N GLY A 35 -6.76 6.93 4.31
CA GLY A 35 -5.45 7.43 3.89
C GLY A 35 -4.78 6.41 2.98
N ARG A 36 -4.34 6.85 1.78
CA ARG A 36 -3.44 6.06 0.92
C ARG A 36 -2.27 5.58 1.77
N ASN A 37 -2.27 4.29 2.06
CA ASN A 37 -1.28 3.63 2.88
C ASN A 37 0.10 3.82 2.26
N LYS A 38 0.91 4.70 2.87
CA LYS A 38 2.34 4.86 2.58
C LYS A 38 3.15 3.57 2.81
N TYR A 39 2.51 2.51 3.31
CA TYR A 39 3.03 1.15 3.43
C TYR A 39 3.59 0.60 2.11
N LYS A 40 3.02 0.92 0.94
CA LYS A 40 3.57 0.49 -0.38
C LYS A 40 4.93 1.13 -0.72
N GLN A 41 5.46 2.05 0.08
CA GLN A 41 6.83 2.55 -0.09
C GLN A 41 7.85 1.69 0.67
N ASN A 42 7.42 0.89 1.64
CA ASN A 42 8.29 -0.11 2.26
C ASN A 42 8.39 -1.40 1.44
N TRP A 43 7.64 -1.52 0.34
CA TRP A 43 7.65 -2.70 -0.54
C TRP A 43 9.02 -2.96 -1.20
N PHE A 44 9.93 -1.98 -1.15
CA PHE A 44 11.34 -2.14 -1.51
C PHE A 44 12.24 -2.65 -0.36
N LYS A 45 11.73 -2.78 0.88
CA LYS A 45 12.49 -3.23 2.05
C LYS A 45 12.49 -4.74 2.28
N GLU A 46 11.68 -5.48 1.52
CA GLU A 46 11.73 -6.96 1.48
C GLU A 46 12.44 -7.48 0.23
N LEU A 47 13.09 -6.61 -0.56
CA LEU A 47 14.00 -7.10 -1.58
C LEU A 47 15.17 -7.76 -0.88
N THR A 48 15.23 -9.08 -1.00
CA THR A 48 16.37 -9.84 -0.49
C THR A 48 17.66 -9.28 -1.11
N PRO A 49 18.80 -9.31 -0.39
CA PRO A 49 20.08 -8.83 -0.95
C PRO A 49 20.40 -9.46 -2.31
N THR A 50 19.92 -10.68 -2.54
CA THR A 50 20.02 -11.43 -3.79
C THR A 50 19.18 -10.85 -4.93
N GLU A 51 17.96 -10.37 -4.70
CA GLU A 51 17.14 -9.73 -5.74
C GLU A 51 17.72 -8.39 -6.19
N ILE A 52 18.26 -7.61 -5.25
CA ILE A 52 18.96 -6.36 -5.56
C ILE A 52 20.18 -6.67 -6.46
N PHE A 53 20.94 -7.70 -6.14
CA PHE A 53 22.09 -8.12 -6.92
C PHE A 53 21.72 -8.55 -8.35
N LEU A 54 20.65 -9.34 -8.50
CA LEU A 54 20.15 -9.77 -9.82
C LEU A 54 19.70 -8.58 -10.69
N ILE A 55 19.02 -7.60 -10.10
CA ILE A 55 18.59 -6.38 -10.81
C ILE A 55 19.79 -5.56 -11.30
N ILE A 56 20.83 -5.41 -10.45
CA ILE A 56 22.05 -4.67 -10.80
C ILE A 56 22.81 -5.40 -11.92
N LEU A 57 23.02 -6.71 -11.79
CA LEU A 57 23.70 -7.50 -12.83
C LEU A 57 22.96 -7.44 -14.18
N GLY A 58 21.64 -7.58 -14.17
CA GLY A 58 20.81 -7.47 -15.37
C GLY A 58 20.91 -6.09 -16.02
N SER A 59 20.87 -5.02 -15.22
CA SER A 59 20.97 -3.63 -15.72
C SER A 59 22.34 -3.35 -16.34
N ILE A 60 23.43 -3.85 -15.73
CA ILE A 60 24.79 -3.71 -16.26
C ILE A 60 24.93 -4.47 -17.58
N MET A 61 24.45 -5.72 -17.65
CA MET A 61 24.54 -6.54 -18.86
C MET A 61 23.82 -5.89 -20.05
N LEU A 62 22.62 -5.33 -19.80
CA LEU A 62 21.81 -4.65 -20.82
C LEU A 62 22.45 -3.33 -21.25
N GLY A 63 23.01 -2.56 -20.31
CA GLY A 63 23.73 -1.31 -20.61
C GLY A 63 24.99 -1.53 -21.44
N VAL A 64 25.81 -2.53 -21.11
CA VAL A 64 27.02 -2.86 -21.88
C VAL A 64 26.65 -3.30 -23.29
N PHE A 65 25.60 -4.10 -23.47
CA PHE A 65 25.12 -4.49 -24.79
C PHE A 65 24.70 -3.28 -25.64
N LEU A 66 24.02 -2.30 -25.05
CA LEU A 66 23.58 -1.08 -25.75
C LEU A 66 24.73 -0.17 -26.18
N VAL A 67 25.83 -0.16 -25.43
CA VAL A 67 27.05 0.64 -25.73
C VAL A 67 27.96 -0.08 -26.71
N ALA A 68 27.92 -1.41 -26.74
CA ALA A 68 28.72 -2.23 -27.65
C ALA A 68 28.08 -2.43 -29.03
N LEU A 69 26.80 -2.10 -29.19
CA LEU A 69 26.04 -2.13 -30.44
C LEU A 69 26.09 -0.76 -31.14
#